data_AF-A0AAJ7SYH0-F1
#
_entry.id   AF-A0AAJ7SYH0-F1
#
_cell.length_a   1.000
_cell.length_b   1.000
_cell.length_c   1.000
_cell.angle_alpha   90.00
_cell.angle_beta   90.00
_cell.angle_gamma   90.00
#
_symmetry.space_group_name_H-M   'P 1'
#
loop_
_entity.id
_entity.type
_entity.pdbx_description
1 polymer ?
#
loop_
_entity_poly.entity_id
_entity_poly.type
_entity_poly.pdbx_seq_one_letter_code
_entity_poly.pdbx_strand_id
1 'polypeptide(L)'
;MLKTATTLLLALCVAAALAATAKEAKPGPASKAAGGAPGEKAAAAGGAADKATTAPPKRKGPQTLSRGWGDDITWVQTYEEGLAKSRNTRKPLMVIHHLEDCPYSNSLKKVFVESKDIQRMAQEDFVMLNLLHETTDKHLAPDGHYVPRIIFVDPSLTVRADITGKYSNRLYAYEPMDVELLEENMRKARKMLHTEL
;
A
#
# COMPACT_ATOMS: atom_id res chain seq x y z
N MET A 1 -43.10 11.23 -57.63
CA MET A 1 -44.40 11.82 -57.23
C MET A 1 -44.46 11.87 -55.71
N LEU A 2 -44.59 13.09 -55.15
CA LEU A 2 -45.30 13.50 -53.91
C LEU A 2 -45.12 12.66 -52.62
N LYS A 3 -44.82 13.15 -51.40
CA LYS A 3 -44.99 14.47 -50.73
C LYS A 3 -44.20 14.41 -49.38
N THR A 4 -43.25 15.31 -49.13
CA THR A 4 -43.28 16.45 -48.16
C THR A 4 -43.31 16.15 -46.65
N ALA A 5 -42.21 16.57 -46.01
CA ALA A 5 -41.95 17.07 -44.64
C ALA A 5 -43.12 17.64 -43.80
N THR A 6 -43.07 17.46 -42.46
CA THR A 6 -43.63 18.38 -41.43
C THR A 6 -43.05 18.02 -40.03
N THR A 7 -42.09 18.77 -39.45
CA THR A 7 -42.22 19.80 -38.37
C THR A 7 -42.23 19.21 -36.94
N LEU A 8 -41.13 19.24 -36.15
CA LEU A 8 -40.60 20.30 -35.28
C LEU A 8 -41.60 20.96 -34.30
N LEU A 9 -41.51 20.61 -33.01
CA LEU A 9 -41.90 21.47 -31.86
C LEU A 9 -40.92 21.10 -30.70
N LEU A 10 -39.98 21.95 -30.27
CA LEU A 10 -40.11 23.10 -29.33
C LEU A 10 -40.92 22.71 -28.07
N ALA A 11 -40.58 23.01 -26.81
CA ALA A 11 -39.49 23.74 -26.17
C ALA A 11 -39.77 23.69 -24.64
N LEU A 12 -38.73 23.96 -23.83
CA LEU A 12 -38.77 24.62 -22.51
C LEU A 12 -39.61 24.03 -21.35
N CYS A 13 -38.90 23.60 -20.31
CA CYS A 13 -39.13 23.95 -18.89
C CYS A 13 -37.75 23.91 -18.19
N VAL A 14 -36.90 24.94 -18.33
CA VAL A 14 -36.71 26.08 -17.39
C VAL A 14 -36.72 25.71 -15.90
N ALA A 15 -35.49 25.50 -15.38
CA ALA A 15 -34.84 26.08 -14.19
C ALA A 15 -35.65 26.59 -12.97
N ALA A 16 -35.23 26.15 -11.77
CA ALA A 16 -34.86 26.93 -10.57
C ALA A 16 -34.48 25.92 -9.45
N ALA A 17 -33.29 25.82 -8.85
CA ALA A 17 -32.38 26.75 -8.17
C ALA A 17 -32.87 27.30 -6.80
N LEU A 18 -31.97 27.18 -5.80
CA LEU A 18 -31.98 27.65 -4.40
C LEU A 18 -32.82 26.80 -3.39
N ALA A 19 -32.35 26.47 -2.19
CA ALA A 19 -31.40 27.18 -1.32
C ALA A 19 -30.59 26.24 -0.39
N ALA A 20 -29.34 26.64 -0.15
CA ALA A 20 -28.55 26.23 0.99
C ALA A 20 -28.99 27.02 2.23
N THR A 21 -29.06 26.35 3.39
CA THR A 21 -29.02 27.03 4.69
C THR A 21 -28.02 26.32 5.60
N ALA A 22 -26.88 26.98 5.77
CA ALA A 22 -25.97 26.77 6.90
C ALA A 22 -26.70 27.14 8.21
N LYS A 23 -26.45 26.39 9.28
CA LYS A 23 -26.83 26.78 10.64
C LYS A 23 -25.60 26.72 11.54
N GLU A 24 -25.20 27.90 11.99
CA GLU A 24 -24.09 28.15 12.92
C GLU A 24 -24.38 27.65 14.35
N ALA A 25 -23.26 27.54 15.07
CA ALA A 25 -23.06 27.07 16.43
C ALA A 25 -23.67 27.97 17.53
N LYS A 26 -23.81 27.40 18.73
CA LYS A 26 -23.61 28.14 20.00
C LYS A 26 -22.99 27.29 21.12
N PRO A 27 -22.31 27.92 22.10
CA PRO A 27 -21.36 27.28 23.02
C PRO A 27 -21.85 27.14 24.48
N GLY A 28 -21.11 26.34 25.26
CA GLY A 28 -21.04 26.37 26.74
C GLY A 28 -21.96 25.38 27.48
N PRO A 29 -21.63 24.95 28.73
CA PRO A 29 -20.87 25.71 29.72
C PRO A 29 -19.61 25.02 30.27
N ALA A 30 -18.69 25.86 30.73
CA ALA A 30 -17.63 25.52 31.66
C ALA A 30 -18.19 25.35 33.08
N SER A 31 -17.68 24.38 33.83
CA SER A 31 -17.67 24.43 35.30
C SER A 31 -16.25 24.28 35.81
N LYS A 32 -15.95 25.11 36.79
CA LYS A 32 -14.66 25.43 37.42
C LYS A 32 -14.53 24.70 38.76
N ALA A 33 -13.31 24.75 39.31
CA ALA A 33 -12.92 24.61 40.73
C ALA A 33 -12.78 23.16 41.25
N ALA A 34 -11.82 22.77 42.10
CA ALA A 34 -10.70 23.40 42.82
C ALA A 34 -9.72 22.24 43.17
N GLY A 35 -8.40 22.37 43.22
CA GLY A 35 -7.64 23.04 44.29
C GLY A 35 -7.21 22.04 45.37
N GLY A 36 -5.90 21.78 45.54
CA GLY A 36 -5.40 21.01 46.69
C GLY A 36 -4.01 20.36 46.57
N ALA A 37 -2.96 21.16 46.57
CA ALA A 37 -1.68 20.86 47.26
C ALA A 37 -1.55 21.93 48.38
N PRO A 38 -0.66 21.85 49.41
CA PRO A 38 0.55 21.01 49.55
C PRO A 38 0.74 20.38 50.95
N GLY A 39 1.82 19.61 51.16
CA GLY A 39 2.22 19.12 52.47
C GLY A 39 3.50 18.28 52.45
N GLU A 40 4.62 18.95 52.66
CA GLU A 40 6.02 18.51 52.63
C GLU A 40 6.47 17.84 53.95
N LYS A 41 7.26 16.75 53.91
CA LYS A 41 8.67 16.68 54.38
C LYS A 41 9.20 15.26 54.64
N ALA A 42 10.39 15.01 54.03
CA ALA A 42 11.65 14.44 54.55
C ALA A 42 11.63 13.14 55.39
N ALA A 43 12.62 12.25 55.38
CA ALA A 43 13.84 11.95 54.61
C ALA A 43 14.41 10.66 55.25
N ALA A 44 15.13 9.81 54.50
CA ALA A 44 16.41 9.17 54.91
C ALA A 44 16.78 7.95 54.04
N ALA A 45 17.95 8.06 53.40
CA ALA A 45 19.06 7.11 53.23
C ALA A 45 18.81 5.60 52.95
N GLY A 46 19.51 5.10 51.91
CA GLY A 46 19.90 3.68 51.81
C GLY A 46 20.09 3.25 50.35
N GLY A 47 21.34 3.05 49.92
CA GLY A 47 21.67 2.73 48.54
C GLY A 47 21.47 1.27 48.13
N ALA A 48 21.46 1.03 46.83
CA ALA A 48 22.02 -0.15 46.16
C ALA A 48 21.94 0.09 44.64
N ALA A 49 22.97 -0.32 43.93
CA ALA A 49 23.15 -0.11 42.50
C ALA A 49 22.19 -0.98 41.67
N ASP A 50 21.32 -0.35 40.89
CA ASP A 50 20.61 -1.02 39.80
C ASP A 50 21.36 -0.83 38.48
N LYS A 51 21.97 -1.91 37.99
CA LYS A 51 22.50 -2.02 36.63
C LYS A 51 21.35 -1.98 35.63
N ALA A 52 20.96 -0.79 35.19
CA ALA A 52 20.24 -0.62 33.94
C ALA A 52 21.23 -0.85 32.77
N THR A 53 21.30 -2.08 32.27
CA THR A 53 21.96 -2.38 31.00
C THR A 53 21.08 -1.88 29.87
N THR A 54 21.22 -0.60 29.53
CA THR A 54 20.69 -0.04 28.29
C THR A 54 21.55 -0.56 27.14
N ALA A 55 21.07 -1.57 26.43
CA ALA A 55 21.69 -2.01 25.18
C ALA A 55 21.69 -0.84 24.18
N PRO A 56 22.81 -0.55 23.49
CA PRO A 56 22.87 0.54 22.54
C PRO A 56 21.91 0.27 21.36
N PRO A 57 21.28 1.31 20.78
CA PRO A 57 20.46 1.13 19.59
C PRO A 57 21.34 0.55 18.48
N LYS A 58 20.97 -0.64 18.01
CA LYS A 58 21.62 -1.28 16.86
C LYS A 58 21.54 -0.29 15.70
N ARG A 59 22.67 0.31 15.33
CA ARG A 59 22.78 1.12 14.12
C ARG A 59 22.49 0.18 12.96
N LYS A 60 21.28 0.31 12.38
CA LYS A 60 20.92 -0.38 11.14
C LYS A 60 22.02 -0.01 10.12
N GLY A 61 22.65 -1.01 9.52
CA GLY A 61 23.63 -0.79 8.45
C GLY A 61 23.00 -0.02 7.28
N PRO A 62 23.76 0.26 6.21
CA PRO A 62 23.19 0.86 5.00
C PRO A 62 21.94 0.08 4.61
N GLN A 63 20.79 0.76 4.54
CA GLN A 63 19.52 0.12 4.20
C GLN A 63 19.67 -0.43 2.78
N THR A 64 19.72 -1.76 2.66
CA THR A 64 19.76 -2.42 1.36
C THR A 64 18.40 -2.21 0.69
N LEU A 65 18.39 -1.93 -0.61
CA LEU A 65 17.13 -1.76 -1.35
C LEU A 65 16.23 -3.01 -1.24
N SER A 66 16.81 -4.19 -1.00
CA SER A 66 16.10 -5.44 -0.79
C SER A 66 15.28 -5.49 0.49
N ARG A 67 15.71 -4.81 1.57
CA ARG A 67 15.06 -4.82 2.91
C ARG A 67 14.75 -6.25 3.44
N GLY A 68 15.51 -7.23 2.97
CA GLY A 68 15.37 -8.65 3.29
C GLY A 68 14.35 -9.44 2.44
N TRP A 69 13.86 -8.90 1.31
CA TRP A 69 13.00 -9.62 0.36
C TRP A 69 13.75 -10.47 -0.66
N GLY A 70 15.09 -10.43 -0.62
CA GLY A 70 15.98 -11.15 -1.55
C GLY A 70 17.10 -10.23 -1.98
N ASP A 71 18.32 -10.52 -1.53
CA ASP A 71 19.49 -9.68 -1.77
C ASP A 71 20.06 -9.86 -3.19
N ASP A 72 19.79 -11.01 -3.82
CA ASP A 72 20.21 -11.31 -5.19
C ASP A 72 19.29 -10.67 -6.25
N ILE A 73 18.16 -10.10 -5.84
CA ILE A 73 17.22 -9.42 -6.73
C ILE A 73 17.71 -8.00 -7.04
N THR A 74 17.66 -7.61 -8.31
CA THR A 74 17.93 -6.22 -8.71
C THR A 74 16.69 -5.35 -8.51
N TRP A 75 16.64 -4.63 -7.39
CA TRP A 75 15.54 -3.73 -7.02
C TRP A 75 15.64 -2.37 -7.69
N VAL A 76 14.51 -1.86 -8.19
CA VAL A 76 14.38 -0.45 -8.62
C VAL A 76 14.03 0.43 -7.42
N GLN A 77 14.39 1.72 -7.49
CA GLN A 77 14.26 2.61 -6.34
C GLN A 77 12.92 3.33 -6.30
N THR A 78 12.36 3.69 -7.48
CA THR A 78 11.10 4.44 -7.58
C THR A 78 10.08 3.75 -8.47
N TYR A 79 8.83 4.15 -8.33
CA TYR A 79 7.73 3.61 -9.13
C TYR A 79 7.88 3.97 -10.60
N GLU A 80 8.27 5.21 -10.90
CA GLU A 80 8.46 5.72 -12.26
C GLU A 80 9.60 4.99 -12.97
N GLU A 81 10.70 4.72 -12.27
CA GLU A 81 11.81 3.90 -12.77
C GLU A 81 11.33 2.47 -13.07
N GLY A 82 10.56 1.89 -12.14
CA GLY A 82 9.96 0.56 -12.30
C GLY A 82 9.07 0.46 -13.53
N LEU A 83 8.19 1.44 -13.75
CA LEU A 83 7.31 1.52 -14.92
C LEU A 83 8.10 1.67 -16.22
N ALA A 84 9.09 2.57 -16.24
CA ALA A 84 9.95 2.77 -17.42
C ALA A 84 10.70 1.48 -17.78
N LYS A 85 11.29 0.81 -16.78
CA LYS A 85 12.02 -0.45 -16.96
C LYS A 85 11.10 -1.59 -17.38
N SER A 86 9.90 -1.68 -16.80
CA SER A 86 8.87 -2.66 -17.15
C SER A 86 8.50 -2.56 -18.63
N ARG A 87 8.21 -1.36 -19.11
CA ARG A 87 7.90 -1.10 -20.53
C ARG A 87 9.07 -1.41 -21.45
N ASN A 88 10.29 -0.99 -21.10
CA ASN A 88 11.47 -1.19 -21.94
C ASN A 88 11.89 -2.67 -22.03
N THR A 89 11.79 -3.41 -20.92
CA THR A 89 12.19 -4.82 -20.86
C THR A 89 11.05 -5.79 -21.20
N ARG A 90 9.82 -5.29 -21.35
CA ARG A 90 8.59 -6.07 -21.49
C ARG A 90 8.41 -7.11 -20.38
N LYS A 91 8.80 -6.72 -19.16
CA LYS A 91 8.63 -7.51 -17.94
C LYS A 91 7.59 -6.86 -17.04
N PRO A 92 6.63 -7.59 -16.48
CA PRO A 92 5.70 -7.03 -15.50
C PRO A 92 6.45 -6.48 -14.28
N LEU A 93 5.92 -5.40 -13.70
CA LEU A 93 6.41 -4.80 -12.48
C LEU A 93 5.66 -5.40 -11.29
N MET A 94 6.39 -5.90 -10.30
CA MET A 94 5.84 -6.36 -9.04
C MET A 94 6.15 -5.33 -7.95
N VAL A 95 5.09 -4.80 -7.34
CA VAL A 95 5.18 -3.75 -6.30
C VAL A 95 4.78 -4.34 -4.97
N ILE A 96 5.70 -4.31 -4.00
CA ILE A 96 5.51 -4.83 -2.65
C ILE A 96 5.44 -3.68 -1.66
N HIS A 97 4.25 -3.38 -1.15
CA HIS A 97 4.05 -2.45 -0.05
C HIS A 97 4.17 -3.19 1.27
N HIS A 98 5.06 -2.73 2.15
CA HIS A 98 5.31 -3.38 3.43
C HIS A 98 5.79 -2.37 4.47
N LEU A 99 5.84 -2.79 5.74
CA LEU A 99 6.47 -2.04 6.82
C LEU A 99 7.52 -2.91 7.50
N GLU A 100 8.64 -2.29 7.94
CA GLU A 100 9.70 -3.01 8.66
C GLU A 100 9.20 -3.56 10.01
N ASP A 101 8.35 -2.79 10.71
CA ASP A 101 7.85 -3.10 12.04
C ASP A 101 6.48 -3.80 12.03
N CYS A 102 6.16 -4.52 10.96
CA CYS A 102 4.90 -5.30 10.85
C CYS A 102 5.18 -6.82 10.93
N PRO A 103 4.53 -7.56 11.85
CA PRO A 103 4.73 -9.00 11.97
C PRO A 103 4.26 -9.76 10.72
N TYR A 104 3.17 -9.34 10.08
CA TYR A 104 2.65 -9.97 8.86
C TYR A 104 3.62 -9.81 7.69
N SER A 105 4.16 -8.60 7.49
CA SER A 105 5.17 -8.34 6.46
C SER A 105 6.43 -9.16 6.68
N ASN A 106 6.91 -9.24 7.92
CA ASN A 106 8.10 -10.02 8.24
C ASN A 106 7.90 -11.53 8.06
N SER A 107 6.72 -12.07 8.36
CA SER A 107 6.43 -13.48 8.14
C SER A 107 6.33 -13.82 6.65
N LEU A 108 5.67 -12.97 5.84
CA LEU A 108 5.59 -13.17 4.39
C LEU A 108 6.98 -13.07 3.73
N LYS A 109 7.78 -12.09 4.17
CA LYS A 109 9.14 -11.88 3.68
C LYS A 109 10.03 -13.12 3.87
N LYS A 110 9.93 -13.81 5.00
CA LYS A 110 10.69 -15.04 5.26
C LYS A 110 10.38 -16.13 4.23
N VAL A 111 9.09 -16.45 4.04
CA VAL A 111 8.70 -17.49 3.08
C VAL A 111 8.97 -17.08 1.62
N PHE A 112 8.93 -15.77 1.33
CA PHE A 112 9.28 -15.24 0.01
C PHE A 112 10.76 -15.46 -0.33
N VAL A 113 11.66 -15.33 0.65
CA VAL A 113 13.10 -15.59 0.46
C VAL A 113 13.40 -17.09 0.44
N GLU A 114 12.68 -17.88 1.22
CA GLU A 114 12.86 -19.34 1.26
C GLU A 114 12.43 -20.02 -0.05
N SER A 115 11.43 -19.47 -0.76
CA SER A 115 10.97 -20.00 -2.04
C SER A 115 11.91 -19.67 -3.20
N LYS A 116 12.67 -20.69 -3.64
CA LYS A 116 13.60 -20.57 -4.79
C LYS A 116 12.89 -20.22 -6.10
N ASP A 117 11.67 -20.73 -6.31
CA ASP A 117 10.92 -20.49 -7.54
C ASP A 117 10.43 -19.04 -7.63
N ILE A 118 9.98 -18.48 -6.51
CA ILE A 118 9.61 -17.06 -6.41
C ILE A 118 10.85 -16.18 -6.62
N GLN A 119 11.98 -16.49 -5.96
CA GLN A 119 13.23 -15.73 -6.13
C GLN A 119 13.72 -15.76 -7.58
N ARG A 120 13.69 -16.92 -8.25
CA ARG A 120 14.06 -17.05 -9.66
C ARG A 120 13.16 -16.19 -10.55
N MET A 121 11.84 -16.29 -10.40
CA MET A 121 10.91 -15.45 -11.18
C MET A 121 11.13 -13.96 -10.90
N ALA A 122 11.33 -13.56 -9.64
CA ALA A 122 11.59 -12.18 -9.27
C ALA A 122 12.86 -11.61 -9.94
N GLN A 123 13.90 -12.42 -10.13
CA GLN A 123 15.14 -12.02 -10.80
C GLN A 123 15.01 -11.99 -12.33
N GLU A 124 14.39 -13.02 -12.90
CA GLU A 124 14.42 -13.27 -14.35
C GLU A 124 13.21 -12.68 -15.08
N ASP A 125 12.02 -12.76 -14.50
CA ASP A 125 10.75 -12.49 -15.19
C ASP A 125 10.14 -11.13 -14.81
N PHE A 126 10.54 -10.54 -13.68
CA PHE A 126 9.91 -9.33 -13.14
C PHE A 126 10.87 -8.15 -12.99
N VAL A 127 10.30 -6.94 -13.02
CA VAL A 127 10.91 -5.76 -12.41
C VAL A 127 10.40 -5.69 -10.97
N MET A 128 11.32 -5.59 -10.01
CA MET A 128 10.99 -5.70 -8.59
C MET A 128 11.10 -4.34 -7.89
N LEU A 129 10.02 -3.93 -7.23
CA LEU A 129 9.95 -2.71 -6.43
C LEU A 129 9.37 -3.03 -5.06
N ASN A 130 10.01 -2.53 -4.00
CA ASN A 130 9.45 -2.55 -2.66
C ASN A 130 9.36 -1.15 -2.08
N LEU A 131 8.22 -0.85 -1.48
CA LEU A 131 7.87 0.46 -0.95
C LEU A 131 7.49 0.34 0.53
N LEU A 132 8.02 1.26 1.34
CA LEU A 132 7.63 1.44 2.73
C LEU A 132 6.54 2.49 2.90
N HIS A 133 6.45 3.42 1.95
CA HIS A 133 5.49 4.51 1.93
C HIS A 133 4.58 4.34 0.73
N GLU A 134 3.34 4.79 0.88
CA GLU A 134 2.34 4.76 -0.17
C GLU A 134 2.74 5.68 -1.33
N THR A 135 2.35 5.29 -2.54
CA THR A 135 2.53 6.10 -3.76
C THR A 135 1.44 7.15 -3.90
N THR A 136 1.66 8.12 -4.80
CA THR A 136 0.61 9.07 -5.21
C THR A 136 -0.47 8.43 -6.08
N ASP A 137 -0.18 7.28 -6.69
CA ASP A 137 -1.13 6.55 -7.53
C ASP A 137 -2.17 5.79 -6.68
N LYS A 138 -3.45 6.09 -6.93
CA LYS A 138 -4.60 5.46 -6.27
C LYS A 138 -4.85 4.04 -6.77
N HIS A 139 -4.38 3.70 -7.98
CA HIS A 139 -4.55 2.36 -8.54
C HIS A 139 -3.70 1.30 -7.82
N LEU A 140 -2.71 1.73 -7.01
CA LEU A 140 -1.90 0.86 -6.15
C LEU A 140 -2.52 0.61 -4.75
N ALA A 141 -3.72 1.13 -4.49
CA ALA A 141 -4.46 0.88 -3.25
C ALA A 141 -5.99 0.93 -3.48
N PRO A 142 -6.55 0.12 -4.41
CA PRO A 142 -7.96 0.20 -4.76
C PRO A 142 -8.89 -0.29 -3.63
N ASP A 143 -8.40 -1.15 -2.73
CA ASP A 143 -9.12 -1.72 -1.59
C ASP A 143 -8.55 -1.27 -0.23
N GLY A 144 -7.68 -0.25 -0.23
CA GLY A 144 -7.13 0.39 0.96
C GLY A 144 -5.62 0.24 1.17
N HIS A 145 -5.13 0.81 2.28
CA HIS A 145 -3.70 0.94 2.58
C HIS A 145 -3.22 -0.03 3.67
N TYR A 146 -3.56 -1.33 3.55
CA TYR A 146 -3.04 -2.35 4.46
C TYR A 146 -1.69 -2.91 3.97
N VAL A 147 -0.95 -3.54 4.89
CA VAL A 147 0.34 -4.19 4.61
C VAL A 147 0.39 -5.60 5.21
N PRO A 148 1.10 -6.57 4.57
CA PRO A 148 1.75 -6.47 3.26
C PRO A 148 0.74 -6.50 2.10
N ARG A 149 1.09 -5.81 1.00
CA ARG A 149 0.27 -5.74 -0.21
C ARG A 149 1.12 -5.91 -1.45
N ILE A 150 0.75 -6.84 -2.32
CA ILE A 150 1.51 -7.18 -3.53
C ILE A 150 0.62 -6.93 -4.75
N ILE A 151 1.07 -6.02 -5.62
CA ILE A 151 0.34 -5.63 -6.82
C ILE A 151 1.24 -5.86 -8.03
N PHE A 152 0.63 -6.33 -9.12
CA PHE A 152 1.29 -6.53 -10.40
C PHE A 152 0.84 -5.45 -11.38
N VAL A 153 1.79 -4.89 -12.12
CA VAL A 153 1.56 -3.94 -13.21
C VAL A 153 2.09 -4.55 -14.48
N ASP A 154 1.24 -4.58 -15.49
CA ASP A 154 1.57 -5.08 -16.82
C ASP A 154 2.49 -4.09 -17.56
N PRO A 155 3.34 -4.53 -18.51
CA PRO A 155 4.17 -3.63 -19.32
C PRO A 155 3.36 -2.57 -20.11
N SER A 156 2.06 -2.78 -20.31
CA SER A 156 1.10 -1.78 -20.83
C SER A 156 0.80 -0.63 -19.84
N LEU A 157 1.44 -0.61 -18.67
CA LEU A 157 1.21 0.34 -17.57
C LEU A 157 -0.17 0.19 -16.92
N THR A 158 -0.80 -0.98 -17.08
CA THR A 158 -2.10 -1.29 -16.47
C THR A 158 -1.91 -2.12 -15.20
N VAL A 159 -2.52 -1.69 -14.10
CA VAL A 159 -2.55 -2.49 -12.87
C VAL A 159 -3.42 -3.74 -13.09
N ARG A 160 -2.86 -4.92 -12.80
CA ARG A 160 -3.51 -6.23 -12.96
C ARG A 160 -4.48 -6.50 -11.81
N ALA A 161 -5.59 -5.78 -11.80
CA ALA A 161 -6.64 -5.93 -10.79
C ALA A 161 -7.35 -7.30 -10.84
N ASP A 162 -7.19 -8.05 -11.93
CA ASP A 162 -7.67 -9.43 -12.09
C ASP A 162 -6.90 -10.44 -11.20
N ILE A 163 -5.66 -10.11 -10.82
CA ILE A 163 -4.83 -10.99 -9.99
C ILE A 163 -5.01 -10.62 -8.53
N THR A 164 -5.81 -11.42 -7.84
CA THR A 164 -6.14 -11.24 -6.42
C THR A 164 -5.70 -12.45 -5.59
N GLY A 165 -5.43 -12.20 -4.32
CA GLY A 165 -5.18 -13.20 -3.29
C GLY A 165 -6.48 -13.83 -2.79
N LYS A 166 -6.40 -14.46 -1.62
CA LYS A 166 -7.47 -15.30 -1.07
C LYS A 166 -8.57 -14.51 -0.35
N TYR A 167 -8.27 -13.32 0.15
CA TYR A 167 -9.12 -12.60 1.09
C TYR A 167 -9.98 -11.55 0.36
N SER A 168 -11.31 -11.69 0.44
CA SER A 168 -12.25 -10.76 -0.22
C SER A 168 -12.22 -9.34 0.34
N ASN A 169 -11.83 -9.19 1.61
CA ASN A 169 -11.69 -7.88 2.26
C ASN A 169 -10.30 -7.24 2.05
N ARG A 170 -9.33 -8.01 1.53
CA ARG A 170 -7.94 -7.60 1.30
C ARG A 170 -7.41 -8.35 0.08
N LEU A 171 -7.80 -7.87 -1.09
CA LEU A 171 -7.63 -8.56 -2.38
C LEU A 171 -6.17 -8.78 -2.77
N TYR A 172 -5.22 -8.02 -2.21
CA TYR A 172 -3.80 -8.07 -2.55
C TYR A 172 -2.93 -8.45 -1.35
N ALA A 173 -3.55 -8.91 -0.26
CA ALA A 173 -2.86 -9.48 0.88
C ALA A 173 -2.53 -10.96 0.64
N TYR A 174 -1.35 -11.35 1.11
CA TYR A 174 -0.89 -12.74 1.12
C TYR A 174 -0.38 -13.06 2.52
N GLU A 175 -0.80 -14.19 3.07
CA GLU A 175 -0.23 -14.73 4.30
C GLU A 175 0.87 -15.74 3.97
N PRO A 176 1.74 -16.10 4.94
CA PRO A 176 2.80 -17.07 4.70
C PRO A 176 2.29 -18.43 4.19
N MET A 177 1.07 -18.81 4.57
CA MET A 177 0.41 -20.04 4.12
C MET A 177 -0.07 -19.98 2.66
N ASP A 178 -0.21 -18.78 2.10
CA ASP A 178 -0.70 -18.55 0.73
C ASP A 178 0.46 -18.33 -0.25
N VAL A 179 1.68 -18.77 0.08
CA VAL A 179 2.87 -18.60 -0.76
C VAL A 179 2.76 -19.31 -2.11
N GLU A 180 2.10 -20.47 -2.14
CA GLU A 180 1.81 -21.20 -3.38
C GLU A 180 0.87 -20.41 -4.29
N LEU A 181 -0.16 -19.78 -3.71
CA LEU A 181 -1.07 -18.89 -4.45
C LEU A 181 -0.32 -17.66 -4.99
N LEU A 182 0.61 -17.09 -4.20
CA LEU A 182 1.45 -16.00 -4.68
C LEU A 182 2.29 -16.43 -5.89
N GLU A 183 2.88 -17.62 -5.84
CA GLU A 183 3.65 -18.17 -6.94
C GLU A 183 2.79 -18.37 -8.20
N GLU A 184 1.59 -18.94 -8.07
CA GLU A 184 0.63 -19.06 -9.17
C GLU A 184 0.25 -17.69 -9.76
N ASN A 185 0.02 -16.70 -8.90
CA ASN A 185 -0.30 -15.35 -9.31
C ASN A 185 0.86 -14.65 -10.01
N MET A 186 2.11 -14.89 -9.60
CA MET A 186 3.29 -14.47 -10.36
C MET A 186 3.32 -15.15 -11.75
N ARG A 187 3.06 -16.45 -11.83
CA ARG A 187 3.00 -17.17 -13.12
C ARG A 187 1.90 -16.61 -14.04
N LYS A 188 0.77 -16.18 -13.49
CA LYS A 188 -0.31 -15.50 -14.23
C LYS A 188 0.11 -14.09 -14.68
N ALA A 189 0.74 -13.31 -13.80
CA ALA A 189 1.21 -11.95 -14.10
C ALA A 189 2.26 -11.90 -15.21
N ARG A 190 3.05 -12.97 -15.35
CA ARG A 190 4.00 -13.13 -16.46
C ARG A 190 3.34 -13.15 -17.84
N LYS A 191 2.08 -13.58 -17.92
CA LYS A 191 1.31 -13.53 -19.17
C LYS A 191 0.80 -12.10 -19.37
N MET A 192 1.36 -11.42 -20.36
CA MET A 192 0.95 -10.07 -20.73
C MET A 192 -0.53 -10.03 -21.12
N LEU A 193 -1.20 -8.92 -20.84
CA LEU A 193 -2.53 -8.67 -21.38
C LEU A 193 -2.44 -8.63 -22.92
N HIS A 194 -3.30 -9.38 -23.60
CA HIS A 194 -3.31 -9.38 -25.06
C HIS A 194 -3.81 -8.02 -25.54
N THR A 195 -2.99 -7.30 -26.29
CA THR A 195 -3.45 -6.21 -27.13
C THR A 195 -4.13 -6.86 -28.32
N GLU A 196 -5.43 -7.11 -28.23
CA GLU A 196 -6.24 -7.39 -29.43
C GLU A 196 -6.11 -6.16 -30.33
N LEU A 197 -5.43 -6.33 -31.46
CA LEU A 197 -5.30 -5.36 -32.54
C LEU A 197 -6.28 -5.72 -33.65
#